data_AF-A0A2G9T9X0-F1
#
_entry.id   AF-A0A2G9T9X0-F1
#
_cell.length_a   1.000
_cell.length_b   1.000
_cell.length_c   1.000
_cell.angle_alpha   90.00
_cell.angle_beta   90.00
_cell.angle_gamma   90.00
#
_symmetry.space_group_name_H-M   'P 1'
#
loop_
_entity.id
_entity.type
_entity.pdbx_description
1 polymer ?
#
loop_
_entity_poly.entity_id
_entity_poly.type
_entity_poly.pdbx_seq_one_letter_code
_entity_poly.pdbx_strand_id
1 'polypeptide(L)'
;FRSADPQYLKLYTDEVAAFEDRLRRRAKEKRDAALAEYEAEEKASTLYEKRIAAAPGGLDPQEVYESLPAEMRAAFDSQDVSKLQEVALTMDREVFAYHFQRCIESGLWVPNANAEEGEHAEEVQEEADTAAAAEKS
;
A
#
# COMPACT_ATOMS: atom_id res chain seq x y z
N PHE A 1 49.09 -53.18 -7.25
CA PHE A 1 48.13 -52.07 -7.34
C PHE A 1 48.79 -50.92 -8.10
N ARG A 2 48.19 -50.44 -9.19
CA ARG A 2 48.71 -49.27 -9.92
C ARG A 2 48.27 -48.02 -9.16
N SER A 3 49.18 -47.45 -8.37
CA SER A 3 48.99 -46.12 -7.77
C SER A 3 49.06 -45.07 -8.88
N ALA A 4 48.09 -44.14 -8.89
CA ALA A 4 48.15 -42.97 -9.77
C ALA A 4 49.40 -42.13 -9.43
N ASP A 5 49.95 -41.44 -10.43
CA ASP A 5 51.07 -40.50 -10.24
C ASP A 5 50.69 -39.47 -9.15
N PRO A 6 51.54 -39.23 -8.13
CA PRO A 6 51.29 -38.24 -7.09
C PRO A 6 50.90 -36.84 -7.62
N GLN A 7 51.45 -36.43 -8.77
CA GLN A 7 51.08 -35.14 -9.39
C GLN A 7 49.65 -35.16 -9.92
N TYR A 8 49.24 -36.26 -10.53
CA TYR A 8 47.87 -36.44 -11.02
C TYR A 8 46.86 -36.45 -9.86
N LEU A 9 47.18 -37.15 -8.77
CA LEU A 9 46.31 -37.21 -7.59
C LEU A 9 46.11 -35.82 -6.97
N LYS A 10 47.18 -35.01 -6.90
CA LYS A 10 47.09 -33.63 -6.41
C LYS A 10 46.20 -32.76 -7.29
N LEU A 11 46.38 -32.80 -8.61
CA LEU A 11 45.52 -32.05 -9.55
C LEU A 11 44.06 -32.45 -9.40
N TYR A 12 43.80 -33.76 -9.32
CA TYR A 12 42.46 -34.28 -9.11
C TYR A 12 41.85 -33.80 -7.78
N THR A 13 42.58 -33.83 -6.67
CA THR A 13 42.07 -33.33 -5.39
C THR A 13 41.83 -31.83 -5.40
N ASP A 14 42.70 -31.06 -6.06
CA ASP A 14 42.56 -29.61 -6.20
C ASP A 14 41.31 -29.27 -7.05
N GLU A 15 41.05 -30.02 -8.13
CA GLU A 15 39.86 -29.88 -8.97
C GLU A 15 38.56 -30.24 -8.23
N VAL A 16 38.58 -31.34 -7.46
CA VAL A 16 37.43 -31.77 -6.64
C VAL A 16 37.12 -30.71 -5.58
N ALA A 17 38.13 -30.22 -4.87
CA ALA A 17 37.95 -29.15 -3.88
C ALA A 17 37.37 -27.88 -4.52
N ALA A 18 37.91 -27.45 -5.67
CA ALA A 18 37.39 -26.31 -6.40
C ALA A 18 35.94 -26.52 -6.87
N PHE A 19 35.55 -27.75 -7.22
CA PHE A 19 34.18 -28.08 -7.59
C PHE A 19 33.23 -28.05 -6.40
N GLU A 20 33.62 -28.64 -5.26
CA GLU A 20 32.85 -28.57 -4.02
C GLU A 20 32.62 -27.12 -3.57
N ASP A 21 33.64 -26.27 -3.67
CA ASP A 21 33.53 -24.86 -3.30
C ASP A 21 32.56 -24.11 -4.20
N ARG A 22 32.53 -24.41 -5.49
CA ARG A 22 31.53 -23.85 -6.41
C ARG A 22 30.11 -24.32 -6.06
N LEU A 23 29.94 -25.58 -5.67
CA LEU A 23 28.64 -26.11 -5.24
C LEU A 23 28.16 -25.45 -3.95
N ARG A 24 29.03 -25.33 -2.93
CA ARG A 24 28.74 -24.65 -1.67
C ARG A 24 28.35 -23.19 -1.91
N ARG A 25 29.08 -22.49 -2.78
CA ARG A 25 28.78 -21.10 -3.13
C ARG A 25 27.41 -20.96 -3.77
N ARG A 26 27.08 -21.77 -4.79
CA ARG A 26 25.74 -21.73 -5.42
C ARG A 26 24.63 -22.08 -4.44
N ALA A 27 24.85 -23.03 -3.55
CA ALA A 27 23.86 -23.38 -2.53
C ALA A 27 23.61 -22.20 -1.58
N LYS A 28 24.68 -21.52 -1.15
CA LYS A 28 24.59 -20.31 -0.34
C LYS A 28 23.88 -19.18 -1.09
N GLU A 29 24.25 -18.90 -2.34
CA GLU A 29 23.61 -17.88 -3.17
C GLU A 29 22.10 -18.13 -3.32
N LYS A 30 21.68 -19.37 -3.56
CA LYS A 30 20.25 -19.72 -3.62
C LYS A 30 19.52 -19.50 -2.30
N ARG A 31 20.14 -19.90 -1.18
CA ARG A 31 19.58 -19.67 0.15
C ARG A 31 19.46 -18.17 0.45
N ASP A 32 20.52 -17.43 0.18
CA ASP A 32 20.59 -15.99 0.48
C ASP A 32 19.60 -15.21 -0.40
N ALA A 33 19.40 -15.61 -1.67
CA ALA A 33 18.37 -15.06 -2.53
C ALA A 33 16.95 -15.30 -1.99
N ALA A 34 16.64 -16.53 -1.55
CA ALA A 34 15.35 -16.86 -0.97
C ALA A 34 15.08 -16.10 0.34
N LEU A 35 16.11 -15.92 1.19
CA LEU A 35 16.00 -15.11 2.40
C LEU A 35 15.81 -13.63 2.09
N ALA A 36 16.51 -13.09 1.09
CA ALA A 36 16.38 -11.70 0.69
C ALA A 36 14.98 -11.36 0.15
N GLU A 37 14.36 -12.29 -0.58
CA GLU A 37 12.98 -12.16 -1.06
C GLU A 37 11.98 -12.12 0.10
N TYR A 38 12.11 -13.03 1.07
CA TYR A 38 11.29 -13.05 2.28
C TYR A 38 11.43 -11.75 3.10
N GLU A 39 12.67 -11.28 3.31
CA GLU A 39 12.90 -10.02 4.01
C GLU A 39 12.32 -8.80 3.27
N ALA A 40 12.32 -8.82 1.93
CA ALA A 40 11.73 -7.75 1.13
C ALA A 40 10.20 -7.73 1.28
N GLU A 41 9.57 -8.90 1.30
CA GLU A 41 8.13 -9.06 1.52
C GLU A 41 7.73 -8.60 2.93
N GLU A 42 8.46 -8.99 3.98
CA GLU A 42 8.22 -8.47 5.33
C GLU A 42 8.41 -6.95 5.44
N LYS A 43 9.45 -6.40 4.81
CA LYS A 43 9.67 -4.94 4.75
C LYS A 43 8.52 -4.23 4.02
N ALA A 44 8.03 -4.80 2.93
CA ALA A 44 6.89 -4.26 2.20
C ALA A 44 5.60 -4.31 3.02
N SER A 45 5.32 -5.44 3.70
CA SER A 45 4.16 -5.61 4.58
C SER A 45 4.20 -4.63 5.76
N THR A 46 5.33 -4.54 6.46
CA THR A 46 5.48 -3.61 7.59
C THR A 46 5.39 -2.14 7.17
N LEU A 47 5.89 -1.79 5.98
CA LEU A 47 5.74 -0.44 5.43
C LEU A 47 4.28 -0.16 5.09
N TYR A 48 3.57 -1.13 4.50
CA TYR A 48 2.16 -1.06 4.22
C TYR A 48 1.32 -0.85 5.50
N GLU A 49 1.56 -1.64 6.55
CA GLU A 49 0.92 -1.48 7.86
C GLU A 49 1.19 -0.10 8.48
N LYS A 50 2.42 0.40 8.37
CA LYS A 50 2.77 1.75 8.85
C LYS A 50 2.02 2.85 8.09
N ARG A 51 1.83 2.71 6.77
CA ARG A 51 1.03 3.65 5.96
C ARG A 51 -0.42 3.67 6.43
N ILE A 52 -1.00 2.49 6.65
CA ILE A 52 -2.34 2.35 7.21
C ILE A 52 -2.44 3.00 8.60
N ALA A 53 -1.51 2.70 9.50
CA ALA A 53 -1.55 3.20 10.88
C ALA A 53 -1.36 4.73 10.99
N ALA A 54 -0.71 5.35 10.00
CA ALA A 54 -0.54 6.80 9.94
C ALA A 54 -1.79 7.52 9.40
N ALA A 55 -2.71 6.81 8.74
CA ALA A 55 -3.94 7.39 8.23
C ALA A 55 -4.99 7.54 9.34
N PRO A 56 -5.73 8.66 9.40
CA PRO A 56 -6.63 8.99 10.51
C PRO A 56 -7.77 7.98 10.73
N GLY A 57 -8.16 7.23 9.71
CA GLY A 57 -9.17 6.17 9.75
C GLY A 57 -8.64 4.76 9.44
N GLY A 58 -7.32 4.55 9.42
CA GLY A 58 -6.74 3.23 9.14
C GLY A 58 -6.98 2.73 7.71
N LEU A 59 -7.16 3.63 6.74
CA LEU A 59 -7.26 3.33 5.32
C LEU A 59 -6.05 3.88 4.58
N ASP A 60 -5.40 3.08 3.73
CA ASP A 60 -4.28 3.56 2.92
C ASP A 60 -4.79 4.54 1.84
N PRO A 61 -4.29 5.79 1.78
CA PRO A 61 -4.67 6.75 0.74
C PRO A 61 -4.41 6.24 -0.68
N GLN A 62 -3.41 5.39 -0.90
CA GLN A 62 -3.15 4.81 -2.22
C GLN A 62 -4.27 3.84 -2.63
N GLU A 63 -4.70 2.94 -1.74
CA GLU A 63 -5.78 2.00 -2.03
C GLU A 63 -7.11 2.73 -2.23
N VAL A 64 -7.38 3.74 -1.40
CA VAL A 64 -8.60 4.55 -1.57
C VAL A 64 -8.59 5.22 -2.94
N TYR A 65 -7.48 5.88 -3.32
CA TYR A 65 -7.34 6.53 -4.63
C TYR A 65 -7.49 5.55 -5.80
N GLU A 66 -6.94 4.33 -5.72
CA GLU A 66 -7.08 3.31 -6.77
C GLU A 66 -8.53 2.78 -6.87
N SER A 67 -9.24 2.72 -5.76
CA SER A 67 -10.65 2.30 -5.70
C SER A 67 -11.65 3.39 -6.12
N LEU A 68 -11.19 4.63 -6.35
CA LEU A 68 -12.09 5.74 -6.70
C LEU A 68 -12.72 5.55 -8.09
N PRO A 69 -13.97 5.96 -8.26
CA PRO A 69 -14.58 6.12 -9.58
C PRO A 69 -13.72 7.03 -10.48
N ALA A 70 -13.70 6.71 -11.77
CA ALA A 70 -12.84 7.42 -12.73
C ALA A 70 -13.08 8.94 -12.75
N GLU A 71 -14.32 9.38 -12.58
CA GLU A 71 -14.70 10.80 -12.53
C GLU A 71 -14.14 11.51 -11.29
N MET A 72 -14.28 10.91 -10.10
CA MET A 72 -13.71 11.46 -8.86
C MET A 72 -12.17 11.46 -8.93
N ARG A 73 -11.56 10.37 -9.41
CA ARG A 73 -10.10 10.26 -9.54
C ARG A 73 -9.54 11.35 -10.46
N ALA A 74 -10.20 11.62 -11.59
CA ALA A 74 -9.80 12.69 -12.49
C ALA A 74 -9.89 14.08 -11.85
N ALA A 75 -10.87 14.31 -10.97
CA ALA A 75 -10.96 15.55 -10.20
C ALA A 75 -9.75 15.71 -9.26
N PHE A 76 -9.38 14.66 -8.52
CA PHE A 76 -8.18 14.64 -7.67
C PHE A 76 -6.87 14.83 -8.47
N ASP A 77 -6.73 14.18 -9.63
CA ASP A 77 -5.56 14.32 -10.50
C ASP A 77 -5.35 15.75 -10.99
N SER A 78 -6.46 16.44 -11.27
CA SER A 78 -6.43 17.84 -11.68
C SER A 78 -6.32 18.83 -10.52
N GLN A 79 -6.34 18.34 -9.28
CA GLN A 79 -6.32 19.14 -8.04
C GLN A 79 -7.39 20.26 -8.03
N ASP A 80 -8.51 20.02 -8.72
CA ASP A 80 -9.53 21.02 -8.98
C ASP A 80 -10.77 20.74 -8.12
N VAL A 81 -10.97 21.58 -7.10
CA VAL A 81 -12.10 21.49 -6.18
C VAL A 81 -13.43 21.70 -6.91
N SER A 82 -13.46 22.54 -7.96
CA SER A 82 -14.69 22.79 -8.71
C SER A 82 -15.13 21.55 -9.47
N LYS A 83 -14.21 20.79 -10.05
CA LYS A 83 -14.55 19.50 -10.68
C LYS A 83 -15.04 18.47 -9.67
N LEU A 84 -14.49 18.45 -8.46
CA LEU A 84 -14.96 17.54 -7.43
C LEU A 84 -16.40 17.86 -7.00
N GLN A 85 -16.75 19.15 -6.95
CA GLN A 85 -18.13 19.61 -6.72
C GLN A 85 -19.06 19.24 -7.89
N GLU A 86 -18.60 19.34 -9.13
CA GLU A 86 -19.37 18.89 -10.30
C GLU A 86 -19.67 17.40 -10.21
N VAL A 87 -18.66 16.57 -9.88
CA VAL A 87 -18.84 15.13 -9.69
C VAL A 87 -19.82 14.82 -8.56
N ALA A 88 -19.82 15.61 -7.48
CA ALA A 88 -20.78 15.47 -6.39
C ALA A 88 -22.24 15.71 -6.82
N LEU A 89 -22.45 16.51 -7.87
CA LEU A 89 -23.78 16.82 -8.41
C LEU A 89 -24.21 15.86 -9.51
N THR A 90 -23.28 15.31 -10.27
CA THR A 90 -23.58 14.39 -11.39
C THR A 90 -23.71 12.94 -10.96
N MET A 91 -22.92 12.53 -9.95
CA MET A 91 -22.91 11.16 -9.44
C MET A 91 -24.03 10.92 -8.44
N ASP A 92 -24.39 9.65 -8.25
CA ASP A 92 -25.30 9.25 -7.17
C ASP A 92 -24.76 9.67 -5.80
N ARG A 93 -25.64 10.24 -4.97
CA ARG A 93 -25.28 10.84 -3.69
C ARG A 93 -24.73 9.82 -2.70
N GLU A 94 -25.26 8.60 -2.68
CA GLU A 94 -24.81 7.55 -1.75
C GLU A 94 -23.43 7.05 -2.14
N VAL A 95 -23.21 6.85 -3.45
CA VAL A 95 -21.92 6.43 -4.00
C VAL A 95 -20.85 7.50 -3.75
N PHE A 96 -21.15 8.76 -4.04
CA PHE A 96 -20.24 9.87 -3.79
C PHE A 96 -19.88 9.98 -2.31
N ALA A 97 -20.88 9.97 -1.41
CA ALA A 97 -20.66 10.06 0.03
C ALA A 97 -19.79 8.92 0.57
N TYR A 98 -20.02 7.68 0.09
CA TYR A 98 -19.21 6.52 0.47
C TYR A 98 -17.73 6.70 0.11
N HIS A 99 -17.44 7.08 -1.14
CA HIS A 99 -16.06 7.27 -1.59
C HIS A 99 -15.41 8.53 -0.99
N PHE A 100 -16.18 9.60 -0.81
CA PHE A 100 -15.69 10.86 -0.24
C PHE A 100 -15.34 10.72 1.24
N GLN A 101 -16.14 9.98 2.02
CA GLN A 101 -15.84 9.66 3.41
C GLN A 101 -14.53 8.87 3.54
N ARG A 102 -14.30 7.88 2.66
CA ARG A 102 -13.04 7.12 2.61
C ARG A 102 -11.84 8.01 2.25
N CYS A 103 -12.04 9.05 1.43
CA CYS A 103 -10.98 10.02 1.13
C CYS A 103 -10.59 10.82 2.38
N ILE A 104 -11.55 11.15 3.24
CA ILE A 104 -11.30 11.83 4.51
C ILE A 104 -10.58 10.90 5.49
N GLU A 105 -11.10 9.69 5.67
CA GLU A 105 -10.54 8.67 6.59
C GLU A 105 -9.13 8.22 6.20
N SER A 106 -8.80 8.19 4.91
CA SER A 106 -7.44 7.90 4.45
C SER A 106 -6.50 9.11 4.48
N GLY A 107 -7.02 10.31 4.75
CA GLY A 107 -6.26 11.56 4.67
C GLY A 107 -5.94 12.04 3.24
N LEU A 108 -6.53 11.41 2.21
CA LEU A 108 -6.45 11.86 0.82
C LEU A 108 -7.12 13.23 0.61
N TRP A 109 -8.15 13.52 1.42
CA TRP A 109 -8.85 14.80 1.45
C TRP A 109 -8.94 15.32 2.88
N VAL A 110 -8.59 16.59 3.09
CA VAL A 110 -8.67 17.24 4.40
C VAL A 110 -9.80 18.27 4.37
N PRO A 111 -10.92 18.05 5.08
CA PRO A 111 -11.95 19.07 5.25
C PRO A 111 -11.36 20.26 6.00
N ASN A 112 -11.36 21.44 5.36
CA ASN A 112 -10.80 22.70 5.88
C ASN A 112 -9.30 22.63 6.23
N ALA A 113 -8.45 23.02 5.28
CA ALA A 113 -7.00 23.21 5.47
C ALA A 113 -6.59 24.23 6.56
N ASN A 114 -7.54 24.81 7.33
CA ASN A 114 -7.32 25.79 8.39
C ASN A 114 -7.88 25.38 9.77
N ALA A 115 -8.43 24.17 9.93
CA ALA A 115 -8.84 23.66 11.24
C ALA A 115 -7.76 22.66 11.71
N GLU A 116 -6.68 23.18 12.29
CA GLU A 116 -5.61 22.36 12.85
C GLU A 116 -6.15 21.44 13.96
N GLU A 117 -5.67 20.20 13.92
CA GLU A 117 -5.53 19.25 15.03
C GLU A 117 -6.75 18.99 15.93
N GLY A 118 -7.44 17.90 15.64
CA GLY A 118 -8.20 17.15 16.63
C GLY A 118 -9.71 17.42 16.65
N GLU A 119 -10.46 16.31 16.62
CA GLU A 119 -11.85 16.23 17.09
C GLU A 119 -12.90 16.99 16.26
N HIS A 120 -13.63 16.26 15.40
CA HIS A 120 -15.10 16.18 15.41
C HIS A 120 -15.59 15.53 14.11
N ALA A 121 -15.92 14.25 14.21
CA ALA A 121 -16.70 13.52 13.20
C ALA A 121 -18.14 13.32 13.70
N GLU A 122 -18.82 14.39 14.10
CA GLU A 122 -20.24 14.33 14.50
C GLU A 122 -20.95 15.66 14.21
N GLU A 123 -21.05 16.12 12.96
CA GLU A 123 -21.97 17.25 12.65
C GLU A 123 -22.77 17.11 11.34
N VAL A 124 -22.51 16.11 10.49
CA VAL A 124 -23.25 16.02 9.20
C VAL A 124 -24.57 15.23 9.33
N GLN A 125 -24.84 14.60 10.48
CA GLN A 125 -26.04 13.76 10.64
C GLN A 125 -27.27 14.51 11.18
N GLU A 126 -27.11 15.74 11.73
CA GLU A 126 -28.22 16.46 12.37
C GLU A 126 -29.09 17.29 11.40
N GLU A 127 -28.56 17.73 10.25
CA GLU A 127 -29.36 18.48 9.26
C GLU A 127 -30.28 17.60 8.40
N ALA A 128 -30.04 16.28 8.33
CA ALA A 128 -30.91 15.37 7.58
C ALA A 128 -32.16 14.96 8.37
N ASP A 129 -32.08 14.85 9.70
CA ASP A 129 -33.20 14.42 10.54
C ASP A 129 -34.16 15.57 10.88
N THR A 130 -33.66 16.81 10.98
CA THR A 130 -34.49 18.00 11.23
C THR A 130 -35.31 18.41 10.01
N ALA A 131 -34.81 18.20 8.79
CA ALA A 131 -35.55 18.45 7.55
C ALA A 131 -36.69 17.43 7.33
N ALA A 132 -36.50 16.17 7.71
CA ALA A 132 -37.52 15.12 7.57
C ALA A 132 -38.67 15.26 8.59
N ALA A 133 -38.42 15.89 9.75
CA ALA A 133 -39.44 16.14 10.77
C ALA A 133 -40.36 17.34 10.43
N ALA A 134 -39.87 18.31 9.66
CA ALA A 134 -40.62 19.53 9.32
C ALA A 134 -41.65 19.34 8.20
N GLU A 135 -41.57 18.27 7.40
CA GLU A 135 -42.50 18.03 6.28
C GLU A 135 -43.71 17.14 6.64
N LYS A 136 -43.84 16.72 7.91
CA LYS A 136 -44.94 15.84 8.39
C LYS A 136 -45.79 16.42 9.53
N SER A 137 -45.74 17.74 9.79
CA SER A 137 -46.68 18.42 10.71
C SER A 137 -47.48 19.51 10.00
#